data_AF-A0A1W1WEG7-F1
#
_entry.id   AF-A0A1W1WEG7-F1
#
_cell.length_a   1.000
_cell.length_b   1.000
_cell.length_c   1.000
_cell.angle_alpha   90.00
_cell.angle_beta   90.00
_cell.angle_gamma   90.00
#
_symmetry.space_group_name_H-M   'P 1'
#
loop_
_entity.id
_entity.type
_entity.pdbx_description
1 polymer ?
#
loop_
_entity_poly.entity_id
_entity_poly.type
_entity_poly.pdbx_seq_one_letter_code
_entity_poly.pdbx_strand_id
1 'polypeptide(L)'
;MSFTILNIASRSLAAEQLAMEVTGNNMANATTPGYRRETANLVETPPIPAANLNGTLQGQGVSVDAILRAQDAFLSRSVRTQFGSMGYWKSLNTALSQIQNVFQEPSASGLSEAMTNFFNAWLTLSQTPTSLAARQAVLEQGKSLASTFNTMSNELNQEIQNLNNSVTSMVGKINTITSQIAKLNTEIANVSGSGGTANALLDQRGLLMDQLSQLVNISYTVNPDQTVNIYLGSNALVVNQKAYSLITGPSASSSGVDQVYLNDNPNQPLNSSTGLTNGELAGLIKAGSIDIPNYLSQLNTLAESVANAVNSQQTQGYQLNSSQKGGDFFVVPTSGAITASTIQVNPQLTIQGIAAASNPNSPNDGSNAQIIANLVYDTQSTLGNYTFSQYYTNLVGQVGNDGQHAQNQYNSANSTLQALRNARQSATGVDLNQSSAHLIQEQQSYQAAAQLVSVEQTIMTSLLQAVG
;
A
#
# COMPACT_ATOMS: atom_id res chain seq x y z
N MET A 1 -52.91 1.75 44.60
CA MET A 1 -52.15 0.57 44.15
C MET A 1 -52.26 0.31 42.65
N SER A 2 -53.42 0.51 42.02
CA SER A 2 -53.62 0.27 40.57
C SER A 2 -52.70 1.11 39.65
N PHE A 3 -52.74 2.45 39.75
CA PHE A 3 -51.96 3.34 38.84
C PHE A 3 -50.44 3.13 38.80
N THR A 4 -49.81 2.63 39.86
CA THR A 4 -48.35 2.41 39.88
C THR A 4 -47.95 1.21 39.04
N ILE A 5 -48.76 0.15 39.04
CA ILE A 5 -48.50 -1.08 38.27
C ILE A 5 -48.67 -0.80 36.77
N LEU A 6 -49.76 -0.12 36.38
CA LEU A 6 -49.98 0.38 35.00
C LEU A 6 -48.81 1.23 34.48
N ASN A 7 -48.27 2.14 35.32
CA ASN A 7 -47.12 2.96 34.93
C ASN A 7 -45.84 2.13 34.75
N ILE A 8 -45.56 1.18 35.64
CA ILE A 8 -44.41 0.27 35.53
C ILE A 8 -44.55 -0.59 34.27
N ALA A 9 -45.73 -1.16 34.03
CA ALA A 9 -46.01 -1.99 32.86
C ALA A 9 -45.91 -1.19 31.56
N SER A 10 -46.44 0.04 31.50
CA SER A 10 -46.33 0.92 30.34
C SER A 10 -44.87 1.29 30.02
N ARG A 11 -44.06 1.60 31.04
CA ARG A 11 -42.63 1.89 30.87
C ARG A 11 -41.84 0.66 30.41
N SER A 12 -42.14 -0.50 30.99
CA SER A 12 -41.55 -1.78 30.58
C SER A 12 -41.87 -2.11 29.12
N LEU A 13 -43.13 -1.98 28.71
CA LEU A 13 -43.54 -2.19 27.31
C LEU A 13 -42.78 -1.29 26.34
N ALA A 14 -42.67 0.00 26.64
CA ALA A 14 -41.93 0.94 25.78
C ALA A 14 -40.43 0.62 25.72
N ALA A 15 -39.82 0.25 26.85
CA ALA A 15 -38.40 -0.10 26.92
C ALA A 15 -38.09 -1.39 26.15
N GLU A 16 -38.89 -2.44 26.33
CA GLU A 16 -38.73 -3.71 25.63
C GLU A 16 -39.05 -3.58 24.13
N GLN A 17 -40.01 -2.74 23.76
CA GLN A 17 -40.28 -2.44 22.35
C GLN A 17 -39.05 -1.82 21.65
N LEU A 18 -38.40 -0.85 22.30
CA LEU A 18 -37.20 -0.23 21.78
C LEU A 18 -36.02 -1.23 21.75
N ALA A 19 -35.88 -2.08 22.77
CA ALA A 19 -34.88 -3.14 22.78
C ALA A 19 -35.06 -4.11 21.60
N MET A 20 -36.29 -4.55 21.34
CA MET A 20 -36.62 -5.38 20.17
C MET A 20 -36.30 -4.68 18.84
N GLU A 21 -36.55 -3.37 18.74
CA GLU A 21 -36.21 -2.58 17.54
C GLU A 21 -34.68 -2.54 17.32
N VAL A 22 -33.89 -2.29 18.37
CA VAL A 22 -32.42 -2.30 18.31
C VAL A 22 -31.91 -3.69 17.93
N THR A 23 -32.43 -4.75 18.52
CA THR A 23 -32.06 -6.14 18.20
C THR A 23 -32.45 -6.50 16.76
N GLY A 24 -33.64 -6.08 16.30
CA GLY A 24 -34.07 -6.23 14.91
C GLY A 24 -33.17 -5.47 13.93
N ASN A 25 -32.76 -4.26 14.28
CA ASN A 25 -31.83 -3.45 13.48
C ASN A 25 -30.44 -4.10 13.39
N ASN A 26 -29.94 -4.66 14.49
CA ASN A 26 -28.71 -5.45 14.51
C ASN A 26 -28.79 -6.64 13.56
N MET A 27 -29.87 -7.42 13.64
CA MET A 27 -30.07 -8.59 12.79
C MET A 27 -30.13 -8.21 11.31
N ALA A 28 -30.84 -7.13 10.98
CA ALA A 28 -30.94 -6.62 9.61
C ALA A 28 -29.58 -6.16 9.04
N ASN A 29 -28.71 -5.61 9.89
CA ASN A 29 -27.40 -5.09 9.51
C ASN A 29 -26.22 -6.05 9.81
N ALA A 30 -26.50 -7.30 10.17
CA ALA A 30 -25.46 -8.24 10.59
C ALA A 30 -24.38 -8.49 9.50
N THR A 31 -24.75 -8.33 8.22
CA THR A 31 -23.86 -8.48 7.07
C THR A 31 -23.39 -7.14 6.48
N THR A 32 -23.84 -6.01 7.02
CA THR A 32 -23.45 -4.66 6.55
C THR A 32 -22.00 -4.37 6.94
N PRO A 33 -21.09 -4.12 5.97
CA PRO A 33 -19.69 -3.86 6.28
C PRO A 33 -19.50 -2.64 7.19
N GLY A 34 -18.79 -2.84 8.30
CA GLY A 34 -18.46 -1.77 9.26
C GLY A 34 -19.53 -1.51 10.32
N TYR A 35 -20.71 -2.13 10.22
CA TYR A 35 -21.75 -2.07 11.25
C TYR A 35 -21.26 -2.69 12.57
N ARG A 36 -21.59 -2.06 13.70
CA ARG A 36 -21.29 -2.58 15.04
C ARG A 36 -22.58 -2.83 15.82
N ARG A 37 -22.56 -3.89 16.62
CA ARG A 37 -23.70 -4.26 17.46
C ARG A 37 -24.09 -3.12 18.38
N GLU A 38 -25.38 -2.84 18.44
CA GLU A 38 -26.00 -1.86 19.32
C GLU A 38 -26.72 -2.58 20.48
N THR A 39 -26.88 -1.91 21.62
CA THR A 39 -27.60 -2.45 22.77
C THR A 39 -28.38 -1.34 23.46
N ALA A 40 -29.67 -1.57 23.70
CA ALA A 40 -30.49 -0.67 24.50
C ALA A 40 -30.09 -0.79 25.97
N ASN A 41 -29.52 0.27 26.55
CA ASN A 41 -29.11 0.29 27.95
C ASN A 41 -30.32 0.55 28.85
N LEU A 42 -30.86 -0.53 29.43
CA LEU A 42 -31.99 -0.48 30.35
C LEU A 42 -31.53 -0.05 31.74
N VAL A 43 -32.13 1.01 32.29
CA VAL A 43 -31.87 1.51 33.65
C VAL A 43 -33.15 1.61 34.46
N GLU A 44 -33.04 1.45 35.78
CA GLU A 44 -34.16 1.67 36.67
C GLU A 44 -34.57 3.15 36.65
N THR A 45 -35.86 3.42 36.49
CA THR A 45 -36.40 4.77 36.68
C THR A 45 -36.26 5.17 38.16
N PRO A 46 -35.78 6.39 38.48
CA PRO A 46 -35.60 6.85 39.86
C PRO A 46 -36.82 6.56 40.76
N PRO A 47 -36.62 5.86 41.90
CA PRO A 47 -37.72 5.44 42.74
C PRO A 47 -38.31 6.60 43.55
N ILE A 48 -39.58 6.51 43.93
CA ILE A 48 -40.28 7.53 44.73
C ILE A 48 -40.53 7.05 46.16
N PRO A 49 -40.61 7.96 47.16
CA PRO A 49 -41.00 7.57 48.52
C PRO A 49 -42.36 6.88 48.52
N ALA A 50 -42.44 5.68 49.09
CA ALA A 50 -43.68 4.94 49.19
C ALA A 50 -44.58 5.58 50.26
N ALA A 51 -45.73 6.11 49.86
CA ALA A 51 -46.65 6.81 50.76
C ALA A 51 -47.11 5.99 51.98
N ASN A 52 -47.03 4.65 51.90
CA ASN A 52 -47.51 3.71 52.92
C ASN A 52 -46.38 2.93 53.63
N LEU A 53 -45.11 3.25 53.37
CA LEU A 53 -43.97 2.57 53.98
C LEU A 53 -42.99 3.59 54.58
N ASN A 54 -42.57 3.37 55.83
CA ASN A 54 -41.66 4.26 56.56
C ASN A 54 -40.29 4.35 55.88
N GLY A 55 -40.08 5.39 55.06
CA GLY A 55 -38.79 5.69 54.44
C GLY A 55 -38.36 4.74 53.32
N THR A 56 -39.22 3.81 52.88
CA THR A 56 -38.92 2.89 51.78
C THR A 56 -39.16 3.57 50.43
N LEU A 57 -38.22 3.43 49.51
CA LEU A 57 -38.37 3.86 48.12
C LEU A 57 -39.07 2.77 47.29
N GLN A 58 -40.05 3.18 46.49
CA GLN A 58 -40.78 2.32 45.55
C GLN A 58 -40.23 2.52 44.13
N GLY A 59 -39.79 1.42 43.51
CA GLY A 59 -39.32 1.40 42.12
C GLY A 59 -40.41 1.82 41.14
N GLN A 60 -40.01 2.50 40.06
CA GLN A 60 -40.92 2.99 39.03
C GLN A 60 -40.81 2.24 37.69
N GLY A 61 -40.12 1.10 37.68
CA GLY A 61 -39.89 0.29 36.48
C GLY A 61 -38.61 0.70 35.77
N VAL A 62 -38.57 0.44 34.47
CA VAL A 62 -37.36 0.54 33.63
C VAL A 62 -37.54 1.60 32.53
N SER A 63 -36.45 2.22 32.11
CA SER A 63 -36.39 3.11 30.94
C SER A 63 -35.10 2.85 30.16
N VAL A 64 -35.08 3.21 28.88
CA VAL A 64 -33.85 3.17 28.08
C VAL A 64 -33.08 4.47 28.31
N ASP A 65 -31.86 4.36 28.82
CA ASP A 65 -30.94 5.50 29.02
C ASP A 65 -30.29 5.92 27.70
N ALA A 66 -29.75 4.95 26.95
CA ALA A 66 -29.08 5.18 25.67
C ALA A 66 -29.04 3.92 24.81
N ILE A 67 -28.84 4.09 23.50
CA ILE A 67 -28.46 3.01 22.58
C ILE A 67 -26.93 3.00 22.47
N LEU A 68 -26.30 2.04 23.14
CA LEU A 68 -24.86 1.91 23.21
C LEU A 68 -24.33 1.09 22.04
N ARG A 69 -23.23 1.56 21.45
CA ARG A 69 -22.53 0.87 20.36
C ARG A 69 -21.36 0.05 20.90
N ALA A 70 -21.26 -1.20 20.49
CA ALA A 70 -20.14 -2.07 20.83
C ALA A 70 -18.84 -1.51 20.25
N GLN A 71 -17.81 -1.39 21.08
CA GLN A 71 -16.52 -0.87 20.67
C GLN A 71 -15.37 -1.52 21.42
N ASP A 72 -14.30 -1.81 20.69
CA ASP A 72 -13.00 -2.13 21.25
C ASP A 72 -11.97 -1.18 20.62
N ALA A 73 -11.51 -0.21 21.43
CA ALA A 73 -10.58 0.82 20.97
C ALA A 73 -9.15 0.28 20.76
N PHE A 74 -8.78 -0.82 21.42
CA PHE A 74 -7.49 -1.45 21.26
C PHE A 74 -7.46 -2.25 19.95
N LEU A 75 -8.43 -3.15 19.73
CA LEU A 75 -8.55 -3.92 18.49
C LEU A 75 -8.75 -3.00 17.28
N SER A 76 -9.51 -1.91 17.42
CA SER A 76 -9.66 -0.93 16.34
C SER A 76 -8.32 -0.29 15.94
N ARG A 77 -7.48 0.07 16.92
CA ARG A 77 -6.13 0.61 16.65
C ARG A 77 -5.23 -0.45 16.03
N SER A 78 -5.19 -1.66 16.59
CA SER A 78 -4.37 -2.77 16.09
C SER A 78 -4.73 -3.14 14.66
N VAL A 79 -6.02 -3.22 14.33
CA VAL A 79 -6.48 -3.48 12.94
C VAL A 79 -6.01 -2.39 11.99
N ARG A 80 -6.10 -1.11 12.35
CA ARG A 80 -5.68 0.02 11.50
C ARG A 80 -4.17 0.07 11.30
N THR A 81 -3.39 -0.19 12.34
CA THR A 81 -1.93 -0.33 12.19
C THR A 81 -1.59 -1.47 11.23
N GLN A 82 -2.29 -2.59 11.35
CA GLN A 82 -2.06 -3.75 10.50
C GLN A 82 -2.54 -3.53 9.05
N PHE A 83 -3.61 -2.77 8.83
CA PHE A 83 -4.00 -2.31 7.49
C PHE A 83 -2.88 -1.54 6.81
N GLY A 84 -2.23 -0.63 7.54
CA GLY A 84 -1.07 0.11 7.04
C GLY A 84 0.06 -0.83 6.62
N SER A 85 0.42 -1.78 7.49
CA SER A 85 1.49 -2.75 7.20
C SER A 85 1.19 -3.62 5.99
N MET A 86 -0.03 -4.14 5.89
CA MET A 86 -0.46 -4.94 4.75
C MET A 86 -0.46 -4.09 3.46
N GLY A 87 -0.97 -2.85 3.50
CA GLY A 87 -0.98 -1.93 2.37
C GLY A 87 0.43 -1.61 1.86
N TYR A 88 1.37 -1.35 2.77
CA TYR A 88 2.77 -1.12 2.43
C TYR A 88 3.38 -2.30 1.67
N TRP A 89 3.33 -3.50 2.24
CA TRP A 89 3.92 -4.68 1.61
C TRP A 89 3.20 -5.10 0.33
N LYS A 90 1.89 -4.89 0.25
CA LYS A 90 1.10 -5.13 -0.98
C LYS A 90 1.62 -4.28 -2.14
N SER A 91 1.71 -2.97 -1.93
CA SER A 91 2.16 -2.04 -2.98
C SER A 91 3.61 -2.30 -3.41
N LEU A 92 4.49 -2.57 -2.43
CA LEU A 92 5.89 -2.91 -2.71
C LEU A 92 6.02 -4.23 -3.48
N ASN A 93 5.25 -5.26 -3.09
CA ASN A 93 5.23 -6.54 -3.79
C ASN A 93 4.75 -6.40 -5.24
N THR A 94 3.71 -5.61 -5.48
CA THR A 94 3.22 -5.34 -6.85
C THR A 94 4.29 -4.65 -7.70
N ALA A 95 4.92 -3.58 -7.18
CA ALA A 95 5.96 -2.85 -7.89
C ALA A 95 7.20 -3.73 -8.16
N LEU A 96 7.68 -4.47 -7.16
CA LEU A 96 8.83 -5.38 -7.33
C LEU A 96 8.54 -6.53 -8.27
N SER A 97 7.30 -7.03 -8.31
CA SER A 97 6.89 -8.05 -9.29
C SER A 97 6.92 -7.50 -10.72
N GLN A 98 6.52 -6.25 -10.92
CA GLN A 98 6.63 -5.58 -12.23
C GLN A 98 8.09 -5.36 -12.63
N ILE A 99 8.96 -4.98 -11.68
CA ILE A 99 10.40 -4.84 -11.91
C ILE A 99 11.03 -6.20 -12.24
N GLN A 100 10.67 -7.28 -11.54
CA GLN A 100 11.14 -8.64 -11.86
C GLN A 100 10.83 -9.03 -13.31
N ASN A 101 9.67 -8.63 -13.83
CA ASN A 101 9.31 -8.87 -15.22
C ASN A 101 10.20 -8.11 -16.21
N VAL A 102 10.81 -6.98 -15.84
CA VAL A 102 11.79 -6.26 -16.69
C VAL A 102 13.09 -7.05 -16.80
N PHE A 103 13.52 -7.68 -15.71
CA PHE A 103 14.76 -8.45 -15.71
C PHE A 103 14.63 -9.82 -16.39
N GLN A 104 13.48 -10.51 -16.25
CA GLN A 104 13.12 -11.73 -16.99
C GLN A 104 14.31 -12.66 -17.36
N GLU A 105 15.06 -13.11 -16.35
CA GLU A 105 16.16 -14.07 -16.53
C GLU A 105 15.83 -15.43 -15.87
N PRO A 106 16.21 -16.56 -16.48
CA PRO A 106 16.89 -16.69 -17.78
C PRO A 106 15.92 -16.49 -18.97
N SER A 107 16.32 -15.71 -19.98
CA SER A 107 15.58 -15.64 -21.25
C SER A 107 16.48 -15.50 -22.47
N ALA A 108 16.00 -15.98 -23.62
CA ALA A 108 16.74 -15.90 -24.89
C ALA A 108 16.92 -14.47 -25.42
N SER A 109 16.24 -13.49 -24.80
CA SER A 109 16.35 -12.05 -25.12
C SER A 109 16.89 -11.25 -23.93
N GLY A 110 17.35 -11.93 -22.87
CA GLY A 110 17.89 -11.31 -21.67
C GLY A 110 19.28 -10.71 -21.88
N LEU A 111 19.69 -9.84 -20.96
CA LEU A 111 20.99 -9.18 -21.02
C LEU A 111 22.14 -10.18 -20.87
N SER A 112 21.97 -11.25 -20.10
CA SER A 112 23.01 -12.28 -19.96
C SER A 112 23.32 -12.95 -21.30
N GLU A 113 22.27 -13.26 -22.07
CA GLU A 113 22.39 -13.86 -23.40
C GLU A 113 22.97 -12.85 -24.41
N ALA A 114 22.54 -11.59 -24.36
CA ALA A 114 23.08 -10.53 -25.21
C ALA A 114 24.58 -10.30 -24.98
N MET A 115 25.04 -10.29 -23.73
CA MET A 115 26.47 -10.21 -23.39
C MET A 115 27.23 -11.42 -23.93
N THR A 116 26.69 -12.62 -23.73
CA THR A 116 27.31 -13.87 -24.19
C THR A 116 27.48 -13.87 -25.71
N ASN A 117 26.44 -13.49 -26.46
CA ASN A 117 26.48 -13.42 -27.92
C ASN A 117 27.45 -12.36 -28.43
N PHE A 118 27.56 -11.22 -27.75
CA PHE A 118 28.53 -10.18 -28.09
C PHE A 118 29.98 -10.66 -27.96
N PHE A 119 30.36 -11.24 -26.82
CA PHE A 119 31.73 -11.73 -26.62
C PHE A 119 32.04 -12.96 -27.48
N ASN A 120 31.05 -13.83 -27.76
CA ASN A 120 31.21 -14.92 -28.73
C ASN A 120 31.43 -14.45 -30.16
N ALA A 121 30.84 -13.31 -30.57
CA ALA A 121 31.12 -12.70 -31.87
C ALA A 121 32.58 -12.24 -31.95
N TRP A 122 33.13 -11.67 -30.86
CA TRP A 122 34.56 -11.33 -30.77
C TRP A 122 35.46 -12.57 -30.82
N LEU A 123 35.07 -13.66 -30.16
CA LEU A 123 35.78 -14.94 -30.23
C LEU A 123 35.78 -15.51 -31.66
N THR A 124 34.66 -15.41 -32.36
CA THR A 124 34.59 -15.84 -33.78
C THR A 124 35.49 -14.97 -34.66
N LEU A 125 35.54 -13.66 -34.39
CA LEU A 125 36.41 -12.73 -35.09
C LEU A 125 37.90 -13.00 -34.81
N SER A 126 38.28 -13.41 -33.59
CA SER A 126 39.68 -13.74 -33.28
C SER A 126 40.20 -14.93 -34.08
N GLN A 127 39.31 -15.88 -34.41
CA GLN A 127 39.62 -17.05 -35.24
C GLN A 127 39.62 -16.73 -36.74
N THR A 128 38.88 -15.69 -37.17
CA THR A 128 38.75 -15.31 -38.59
C THR A 128 38.93 -13.79 -38.82
N PRO A 129 40.11 -13.20 -38.51
CA PRO A 129 40.26 -11.74 -38.42
C PRO A 129 40.08 -10.98 -39.75
N THR A 130 40.24 -11.67 -40.88
CA THR A 130 40.03 -11.13 -42.23
C THR A 130 38.58 -11.16 -42.70
N SER A 131 37.69 -11.86 -41.99
CA SER A 131 36.29 -12.02 -42.38
C SER A 131 35.49 -10.74 -42.15
N LEU A 132 35.03 -10.10 -43.23
CA LEU A 132 34.11 -8.96 -43.13
C LEU A 132 32.76 -9.36 -42.51
N ALA A 133 32.32 -10.60 -42.74
CA ALA A 133 31.09 -11.13 -42.14
C ALA A 133 31.22 -11.27 -40.62
N ALA A 134 32.36 -11.76 -40.10
CA ALA A 134 32.59 -11.86 -38.66
C ALA A 134 32.64 -10.46 -38.00
N ARG A 135 33.24 -9.48 -38.67
CA ARG A 135 33.26 -8.08 -38.20
C ARG A 135 31.87 -7.44 -38.20
N GLN A 136 31.06 -7.73 -39.22
CA GLN A 136 29.65 -7.30 -39.26
C GLN A 136 28.86 -7.93 -38.11
N ALA A 137 29.10 -9.21 -37.81
CA ALA A 137 28.45 -9.89 -36.69
C ALA A 137 28.80 -9.24 -35.34
N VAL A 138 30.06 -8.85 -35.11
CA VAL A 138 30.47 -8.11 -33.90
C VAL A 138 29.71 -6.78 -33.77
N LEU A 139 29.63 -6.01 -34.85
CA LEU A 139 28.88 -4.74 -34.85
C LEU A 139 27.40 -4.96 -34.53
N GLU A 140 26.79 -5.99 -35.13
CA GLU A 140 25.36 -6.26 -34.94
C GLU A 140 25.06 -6.76 -33.52
N GLN A 141 25.90 -7.65 -32.97
CA GLN A 141 25.74 -8.07 -31.58
C GLN A 141 26.03 -6.94 -30.59
N GLY A 142 26.95 -6.02 -30.92
CA GLY A 142 27.17 -4.81 -30.13
C GLY A 142 25.94 -3.91 -30.08
N LYS A 143 25.25 -3.74 -31.22
CA LYS A 143 23.98 -2.99 -31.27
C LYS A 143 22.88 -3.70 -30.50
N SER A 144 22.78 -5.02 -30.63
CA SER A 144 21.82 -5.84 -29.88
C SER A 144 22.02 -5.67 -28.37
N LEU A 145 23.26 -5.79 -27.90
CA LEU A 145 23.62 -5.58 -26.48
C LEU A 145 23.26 -4.17 -25.99
N ALA A 146 23.63 -3.13 -26.75
CA ALA A 146 23.28 -1.76 -26.41
C ALA A 146 21.75 -1.55 -26.36
N SER A 147 21.02 -2.13 -27.32
CA SER A 147 19.56 -2.08 -27.37
C SER A 147 18.91 -2.76 -26.16
N THR A 148 19.46 -3.89 -25.69
CA THR A 148 18.96 -4.58 -24.49
C THR A 148 19.13 -3.70 -23.25
N PHE A 149 20.32 -3.08 -23.06
CA PHE A 149 20.52 -2.12 -21.97
C PHE A 149 19.53 -0.94 -22.04
N ASN A 150 19.36 -0.36 -23.21
CA ASN A 150 18.45 0.78 -23.40
C ASN A 150 17.00 0.38 -23.09
N THR A 151 16.56 -0.78 -23.56
CA THR A 151 15.21 -1.30 -23.33
C THR A 151 14.94 -1.49 -21.84
N MET A 152 15.83 -2.20 -21.13
CA MET A 152 15.68 -2.39 -19.68
C MET A 152 15.65 -1.07 -18.92
N SER A 153 16.54 -0.13 -19.27
CA SER A 153 16.56 1.18 -18.64
C SER A 153 15.28 1.98 -18.92
N ASN A 154 14.73 1.89 -20.13
CA ASN A 154 13.49 2.57 -20.50
C ASN A 154 12.28 1.96 -19.78
N GLU A 155 12.23 0.63 -19.64
CA GLU A 155 11.17 -0.07 -18.92
C GLU A 155 11.16 0.29 -17.42
N LEU A 156 12.34 0.36 -16.78
CA LEU A 156 12.44 0.83 -15.39
C LEU A 156 12.00 2.29 -15.22
N ASN A 157 12.36 3.17 -16.16
CA ASN A 157 11.92 4.56 -16.15
C ASN A 157 10.41 4.68 -16.40
N GLN A 158 9.85 3.85 -17.30
CA GLN A 158 8.41 3.79 -17.54
C GLN A 158 7.67 3.31 -16.28
N GLU A 159 8.25 2.37 -15.54
CA GLU A 159 7.67 1.93 -14.28
C GLU A 159 7.65 3.05 -13.22
N ILE A 160 8.69 3.88 -13.14
CA ILE A 160 8.65 5.10 -12.30
C ILE A 160 7.48 6.02 -12.69
N GLN A 161 7.21 6.20 -13.99
CA GLN A 161 6.06 7.00 -14.45
C GLN A 161 4.72 6.37 -14.06
N ASN A 162 4.60 5.03 -14.14
CA ASN A 162 3.41 4.30 -13.69
C ASN A 162 3.18 4.47 -12.17
N LEU A 163 4.26 4.43 -11.39
CA LEU A 163 4.23 4.67 -9.95
C LEU A 163 3.85 6.12 -9.63
N ASN A 164 4.31 7.12 -10.39
CA ASN A 164 3.91 8.52 -10.23
C ASN A 164 2.41 8.73 -10.42
N ASN A 165 1.85 8.12 -11.47
CA ASN A 165 0.40 8.15 -11.70
C ASN A 165 -0.36 7.48 -10.54
N SER A 166 0.17 6.37 -10.02
CA SER A 166 -0.39 5.68 -8.85
C SER A 166 -0.32 6.51 -7.57
N VAL A 167 0.80 7.20 -7.31
CA VAL A 167 0.99 8.12 -6.18
C VAL A 167 -0.02 9.26 -6.26
N THR A 168 -0.15 9.91 -7.42
CA THR A 168 -1.10 11.02 -7.62
C THR A 168 -2.56 10.55 -7.41
N SER A 169 -2.93 9.40 -7.96
CA SER A 169 -4.24 8.79 -7.74
C SER A 169 -4.49 8.48 -6.25
N MET A 170 -3.48 7.97 -5.55
CA MET A 170 -3.56 7.64 -4.13
C MET A 170 -3.75 8.89 -3.27
N VAL A 171 -3.01 9.96 -3.55
CA VAL A 171 -3.16 11.27 -2.91
C VAL A 171 -4.58 11.81 -3.11
N GLY A 172 -5.13 11.71 -4.32
CA GLY A 172 -6.52 12.08 -4.60
C GLY A 172 -7.55 11.29 -3.77
N LYS A 173 -7.35 9.96 -3.62
CA LYS A 173 -8.19 9.10 -2.77
C LYS A 173 -8.08 9.49 -1.29
N ILE A 174 -6.88 9.76 -0.79
CA ILE A 174 -6.66 10.21 0.60
C ILE A 174 -7.38 11.53 0.86
N ASN A 175 -7.28 12.50 -0.05
CA ASN A 175 -7.98 13.78 0.06
C ASN A 175 -9.52 13.61 0.05
N THR A 176 -10.02 12.68 -0.76
CA THR A 176 -11.46 12.37 -0.79
C THR A 176 -11.93 11.78 0.54
N ILE A 177 -11.21 10.79 1.07
CA ILE A 177 -11.56 10.12 2.33
C ILE A 177 -11.48 11.10 3.52
N THR A 178 -10.40 11.89 3.61
CA THR A 178 -10.24 12.88 4.68
C THR A 178 -11.31 13.97 4.64
N SER A 179 -11.71 14.42 3.44
CA SER A 179 -12.85 15.34 3.26
C SER A 179 -14.17 14.72 3.72
N GLN A 180 -14.44 13.46 3.39
CA GLN A 180 -15.64 12.74 3.85
C GLN A 180 -15.65 12.57 5.38
N ILE A 181 -14.50 12.25 5.99
CA ILE A 181 -14.38 12.17 7.46
C ILE A 181 -14.66 13.52 8.11
N ALA A 182 -14.14 14.62 7.54
CA ALA A 182 -14.41 15.96 8.05
C ALA A 182 -15.90 16.33 8.00
N LYS A 183 -16.62 15.95 6.92
CA LYS A 183 -18.08 16.10 6.83
C LYS A 183 -18.81 15.28 7.89
N LEU A 184 -18.43 14.03 8.08
CA LEU A 184 -19.01 13.18 9.13
C LEU A 184 -18.74 13.73 10.53
N ASN A 185 -17.57 14.34 10.78
CA ASN A 185 -17.31 15.01 12.05
C ASN A 185 -18.28 16.16 12.31
N THR A 186 -18.65 16.93 11.29
CA THR A 186 -19.69 17.97 11.41
C THR A 186 -21.04 17.38 11.79
N GLU A 187 -21.47 16.32 11.09
CA GLU A 187 -22.76 15.67 11.36
C GLU A 187 -22.81 15.03 12.75
N ILE A 188 -21.74 14.34 13.16
CA ILE A 188 -21.61 13.72 14.48
C ILE A 188 -21.66 14.78 15.59
N ALA A 189 -20.95 15.90 15.41
CA ALA A 189 -20.95 17.00 16.39
C ALA A 189 -22.35 17.61 16.55
N ASN A 190 -23.09 17.77 15.45
CA ASN A 190 -24.47 18.29 15.49
C ASN A 190 -25.42 17.35 16.24
N VAL A 191 -25.32 16.04 16.01
CA VAL A 191 -26.17 15.04 16.70
C VAL A 191 -25.78 14.91 18.17
N SER A 192 -24.49 14.91 18.48
CA SER A 192 -24.01 14.82 19.86
C SER A 192 -24.33 16.08 20.67
N GLY A 193 -24.28 17.26 20.01
CA GLY A 193 -24.61 18.55 20.62
C GLY A 193 -26.08 18.70 21.02
N SER A 194 -26.99 17.96 20.39
CA SER A 194 -28.41 17.88 20.77
C SER A 194 -28.72 16.76 21.77
N GLY A 195 -27.70 16.05 22.27
CA GLY A 195 -27.84 14.93 23.20
C GLY A 195 -28.19 13.58 22.55
N GLY A 196 -28.15 13.48 21.22
CA GLY A 196 -28.42 12.24 20.47
C GLY A 196 -27.18 11.36 20.27
N THR A 197 -27.40 10.10 19.88
CA THR A 197 -26.35 9.14 19.52
C THR A 197 -26.23 8.98 18.00
N ALA A 198 -25.02 9.18 17.47
CA ALA A 198 -24.75 9.19 16.03
C ALA A 198 -24.16 7.85 15.51
N ASN A 199 -24.68 6.71 15.98
CA ASN A 199 -24.01 5.40 15.80
C ASN A 199 -23.73 5.03 14.33
N ALA A 200 -24.70 5.23 13.43
CA ALA A 200 -24.51 4.97 12.00
C ALA A 200 -23.40 5.84 11.38
N LEU A 201 -23.32 7.12 11.78
CA LEU A 201 -22.27 8.04 11.32
C LEU A 201 -20.89 7.64 11.89
N LEU A 202 -20.85 7.15 13.13
CA LEU A 202 -19.65 6.61 13.76
C LEU A 202 -19.15 5.33 13.06
N ASP A 203 -20.06 4.48 12.56
CA ASP A 203 -19.74 3.31 11.76
C ASP A 203 -19.18 3.70 10.39
N GLN A 204 -19.84 4.61 9.67
CA GLN A 204 -19.37 5.10 8.38
C GLN A 204 -18.00 5.76 8.50
N ARG A 205 -17.80 6.60 9.53
CA ARG A 205 -16.48 7.19 9.82
C ARG A 205 -15.46 6.12 10.15
N GLY A 206 -15.85 5.10 10.92
CA GLY A 206 -14.99 3.97 11.27
C GLY A 206 -14.48 3.22 10.04
N LEU A 207 -15.35 2.99 9.05
CA LEU A 207 -15.01 2.37 7.77
C LEU A 207 -14.07 3.24 6.94
N LEU A 208 -14.33 4.53 6.82
CA LEU A 208 -13.45 5.47 6.11
C LEU A 208 -12.06 5.55 6.76
N MET A 209 -11.99 5.51 8.09
CA MET A 209 -10.70 5.46 8.79
C MET A 209 -9.95 4.15 8.56
N ASP A 210 -10.66 3.01 8.47
CA ASP A 210 -10.06 1.72 8.12
C ASP A 210 -9.51 1.77 6.67
N GLN A 211 -10.27 2.31 5.72
CA GLN A 211 -9.80 2.52 4.34
C GLN A 211 -8.59 3.46 4.29
N LEU A 212 -8.63 4.60 5.01
CA LEU A 212 -7.51 5.54 5.07
C LEU A 212 -6.26 4.87 5.64
N SER A 213 -6.40 4.03 6.66
CA SER A 213 -5.28 3.32 7.30
C SER A 213 -4.60 2.31 6.38
N GLN A 214 -5.28 1.82 5.35
CA GLN A 214 -4.67 1.00 4.29
C GLN A 214 -3.79 1.86 3.36
N LEU A 215 -4.18 3.11 3.11
CA LEU A 215 -3.48 3.99 2.17
C LEU A 215 -2.25 4.65 2.80
N VAL A 216 -2.36 5.08 4.05
CA VAL A 216 -1.31 5.78 4.81
C VAL A 216 -1.35 5.41 6.28
N ASN A 217 -0.20 5.49 6.97
CA ASN A 217 -0.17 5.40 8.41
C ASN A 217 -0.91 6.57 9.06
N ILE A 218 -1.92 6.27 9.88
CA ILE A 218 -2.64 7.28 10.64
C ILE A 218 -2.52 7.05 12.14
N SER A 219 -2.44 8.15 12.88
CA SER A 219 -2.75 8.21 14.30
C SER A 219 -3.99 9.07 14.50
N TYR A 220 -4.76 8.83 15.56
CA TYR A 220 -5.98 9.58 15.79
C TYR A 220 -6.29 9.77 17.27
N THR A 221 -7.04 10.84 17.55
CA THR A 221 -7.58 11.16 18.88
C THR A 221 -9.05 11.51 18.76
N VAL A 222 -9.85 11.12 19.74
CA VAL A 222 -11.30 11.40 19.77
C VAL A 222 -11.54 12.51 20.79
N ASN A 223 -12.22 13.56 20.38
CA ASN A 223 -12.55 14.71 21.22
C ASN A 223 -13.81 14.44 22.07
N PRO A 224 -14.09 15.24 23.11
CA PRO A 224 -15.29 15.10 23.93
C PRO A 224 -16.61 15.23 23.16
N ASP A 225 -16.63 16.01 22.06
CA ASP A 225 -17.76 16.17 21.14
C ASP A 225 -17.88 15.01 20.12
N GLN A 226 -17.15 13.93 20.35
CA GLN A 226 -17.03 12.74 19.49
C GLN A 226 -16.40 12.99 18.11
N THR A 227 -15.95 14.20 17.78
CA THR A 227 -15.17 14.45 16.56
C THR A 227 -13.80 13.76 16.66
N VAL A 228 -13.19 13.48 15.51
CA VAL A 228 -11.88 12.81 15.45
C VAL A 228 -10.83 13.70 14.80
N ASN A 229 -9.66 13.82 15.43
CA ASN A 229 -8.48 14.38 14.80
C ASN A 229 -7.60 13.24 14.28
N ILE A 230 -7.15 13.36 13.03
CA ILE A 230 -6.34 12.35 12.33
C ILE A 230 -5.02 12.99 11.88
N TYR A 231 -3.93 12.30 12.16
CA TYR A 231 -2.57 12.75 11.87
C TYR A 231 -1.77 11.70 11.10
N LEU A 232 -0.94 12.16 10.17
CA LEU A 232 0.08 11.43 9.44
C LEU A 232 1.46 11.83 9.99
N GLY A 233 1.98 11.05 10.94
CA GLY A 233 3.11 11.48 11.76
C GLY A 233 2.74 12.73 12.57
N SER A 234 3.49 13.82 12.41
CA SER A 234 3.22 15.12 13.03
C SER A 234 2.24 16.00 12.24
N ASN A 235 1.77 15.52 11.09
CA ASN A 235 1.00 16.33 10.15
C ASN A 235 -0.50 16.08 10.29
N ALA A 236 -1.29 17.14 10.46
CA ALA A 236 -2.74 17.04 10.52
C ALA A 236 -3.34 16.70 9.14
N LEU A 237 -4.18 15.66 9.08
CA LEU A 237 -5.02 15.35 7.91
C LEU A 237 -6.48 15.77 8.14
N VAL A 238 -6.97 15.61 9.37
CA VAL A 238 -8.29 16.07 9.79
C VAL A 238 -8.17 16.63 11.21
N VAL A 239 -8.67 17.84 11.44
CA VAL A 239 -8.80 18.42 12.78
C VAL A 239 -10.20 18.99 12.91
N ASN A 240 -10.94 18.49 13.91
CA ASN A 240 -12.35 18.80 14.10
C ASN A 240 -13.14 18.59 12.78
N GLN A 241 -13.69 19.65 12.19
CA GLN A 241 -14.48 19.59 10.95
C GLN A 241 -13.69 20.00 9.69
N LYS A 242 -12.37 20.23 9.79
CA LYS A 242 -11.53 20.66 8.66
C LYS A 242 -10.63 19.52 8.20
N ALA A 243 -10.62 19.28 6.88
CA ALA A 243 -9.65 18.41 6.22
C ALA A 243 -8.49 19.23 5.64
N TYR A 244 -7.29 18.66 5.67
CA TYR A 244 -6.08 19.20 5.08
C TYR A 244 -5.65 18.32 3.91
N SER A 245 -5.44 18.96 2.76
CA SER A 245 -5.14 18.24 1.52
C SER A 245 -3.66 17.95 1.37
N LEU A 246 -3.36 16.78 0.82
CA LEU A 246 -2.05 16.42 0.30
C LEU A 246 -1.94 16.85 -1.18
N ILE A 247 -0.74 17.20 -1.61
CA ILE A 247 -0.40 17.50 -3.01
C ILE A 247 0.85 16.72 -3.42
N THR A 248 0.99 16.46 -4.72
CA THR A 248 2.22 15.92 -5.29
C THR A 248 3.03 17.05 -5.91
N GLY A 249 4.36 16.93 -5.86
CA GLY A 249 5.30 17.82 -6.51
C GLY A 249 6.44 17.01 -7.13
N PRO A 250 7.28 17.65 -7.96
CA PRO A 250 8.34 16.97 -8.68
C PRO A 250 9.28 16.22 -7.72
N SER A 251 9.78 15.07 -8.17
CA SER A 251 10.80 14.30 -7.46
C SER A 251 12.05 15.15 -7.16
N ALA A 252 12.70 14.88 -6.02
CA ALA A 252 13.99 15.48 -5.67
C ALA A 252 15.15 15.01 -6.57
N SER A 253 14.97 13.88 -7.27
CA SER A 253 15.91 13.35 -8.27
C SER A 253 15.24 13.26 -9.64
N SER A 254 16.03 13.38 -10.71
CA SER A 254 15.55 13.28 -12.09
C SER A 254 14.96 11.91 -12.46
N SER A 255 15.11 10.91 -11.61
CA SER A 255 14.77 9.50 -11.87
C SER A 255 14.04 8.84 -10.69
N GLY A 256 13.24 9.62 -9.96
CA GLY A 256 12.48 9.14 -8.79
C GLY A 256 11.00 9.48 -8.90
N VAL A 257 10.22 8.93 -7.97
CA VAL A 257 8.79 9.28 -7.88
C VAL A 257 8.56 10.62 -7.19
N ASP A 258 7.41 11.22 -7.51
CA ASP A 258 6.95 12.51 -7.01
C ASP A 258 6.95 12.56 -5.48
N GLN A 259 7.33 13.73 -4.97
CA GLN A 259 7.29 14.02 -3.55
C GLN A 259 5.87 14.40 -3.15
N VAL A 260 5.43 13.93 -1.99
CA VAL A 260 4.13 14.25 -1.42
C VAL A 260 4.31 15.32 -0.35
N TYR A 261 3.45 16.34 -0.38
CA TYR A 261 3.47 17.46 0.54
C TYR A 261 2.09 17.66 1.16
N LEU A 262 2.04 18.39 2.27
CA LEU A 262 0.82 19.06 2.68
C LEU A 262 0.65 20.32 1.85
N ASN A 263 -0.57 20.59 1.39
CA ASN A 263 -0.88 21.81 0.68
C ASN A 263 -0.55 23.07 1.50
N ASP A 264 -0.75 23.01 2.82
CA ASP A 264 -0.51 24.13 3.73
C ASP A 264 0.98 24.26 4.14
N ASN A 265 1.83 23.30 3.79
CA ASN A 265 3.28 23.35 3.99
C ASN A 265 4.03 22.70 2.80
N PRO A 266 4.06 23.35 1.63
CA PRO A 266 4.62 22.78 0.41
C PRO A 266 6.15 22.68 0.40
N ASN A 267 6.83 23.15 1.46
CA ASN A 267 8.29 23.20 1.54
C ASN A 267 8.90 22.02 2.30
N GLN A 268 8.09 21.13 2.87
CA GLN A 268 8.56 19.94 3.60
C GLN A 268 7.97 18.66 3.01
N PRO A 269 8.75 17.87 2.25
CA PRO A 269 8.25 16.63 1.67
C PRO A 269 8.01 15.58 2.75
N LEU A 270 6.83 14.95 2.70
CA LEU A 270 6.44 13.89 3.62
C LEU A 270 7.27 12.62 3.42
N ASN A 271 7.74 12.38 2.19
CA ASN A 271 8.58 11.23 1.80
C ASN A 271 9.91 11.19 2.55
N SER A 272 10.45 12.36 2.94
CA SER A 272 11.74 12.49 3.63
C SER A 272 11.58 12.67 5.14
N SER A 273 10.36 12.98 5.58
CA SER A 273 10.01 13.12 6.99
C SER A 273 9.66 11.75 7.59
N THR A 274 9.81 11.59 8.90
CA THR A 274 9.36 10.39 9.64
C THR A 274 7.85 10.17 9.61
N GLY A 275 7.10 10.98 8.86
CA GLY A 275 5.64 10.98 8.84
C GLY A 275 5.01 9.89 7.99
N LEU A 276 5.62 9.49 6.87
CA LEU A 276 5.05 8.54 5.92
C LEU A 276 5.84 7.22 5.93
N THR A 277 5.47 6.33 6.86
CA THR A 277 6.24 5.12 7.18
C THR A 277 5.50 3.83 6.85
N ASN A 278 4.19 3.90 6.62
CA ASN A 278 3.36 2.74 6.36
C ASN A 278 2.18 3.07 5.44
N GLY A 279 1.48 2.04 4.95
CA GLY A 279 0.38 2.15 3.99
C GLY A 279 0.84 2.04 2.54
N GLU A 280 -0.12 1.88 1.62
CA GLU A 280 0.13 1.71 0.19
C GLU A 280 0.96 2.86 -0.42
N LEU A 281 0.74 4.10 0.02
CA LEU A 281 1.50 5.25 -0.49
C LEU A 281 3.00 5.16 -0.14
N ALA A 282 3.34 4.71 1.07
CA ALA A 282 4.73 4.56 1.49
C ALA A 282 5.46 3.45 0.73
N GLY A 283 4.77 2.36 0.39
CA GLY A 283 5.38 1.28 -0.40
C GLY A 283 5.63 1.67 -1.86
N LEU A 284 4.73 2.44 -2.47
CA LEU A 284 4.94 3.02 -3.81
C LEU A 284 6.16 3.97 -3.82
N ILE A 285 6.27 4.83 -2.81
CA ILE A 285 7.41 5.76 -2.66
C ILE A 285 8.71 5.00 -2.45
N LYS A 286 8.71 3.96 -1.60
CA LYS A 286 9.88 3.12 -1.39
C LYS A 286 10.36 2.46 -2.70
N ALA A 287 9.44 1.87 -3.46
CA ALA A 287 9.76 1.22 -4.73
C ALA A 287 10.36 2.22 -5.73
N GLY A 288 9.70 3.37 -5.92
CA GLY A 288 10.07 4.32 -6.97
C GLY A 288 11.19 5.29 -6.61
N SER A 289 11.37 5.65 -5.34
CA SER A 289 12.43 6.58 -4.91
C SER A 289 13.70 5.89 -4.43
N ILE A 290 13.66 4.59 -4.12
CA ILE A 290 14.80 3.85 -3.56
C ILE A 290 15.12 2.61 -4.40
N ASP A 291 14.17 1.68 -4.58
CA ASP A 291 14.49 0.38 -5.20
C ASP A 291 14.81 0.49 -6.70
N ILE A 292 13.92 1.09 -7.50
CA ILE A 292 14.16 1.26 -8.94
C ILE A 292 15.43 2.08 -9.22
N PRO A 293 15.67 3.25 -8.58
CA PRO A 293 16.90 4.00 -8.79
C PRO A 293 18.17 3.22 -8.44
N ASN A 294 18.14 2.36 -7.41
CA ASN A 294 19.26 1.49 -7.07
C ASN A 294 19.53 0.45 -8.17
N TYR A 295 18.49 -0.20 -8.69
CA TYR A 295 18.65 -1.15 -9.80
C TYR A 295 19.14 -0.47 -11.07
N LEU A 296 18.61 0.71 -11.38
CA LEU A 296 19.04 1.53 -12.52
C LEU A 296 20.51 1.92 -12.39
N SER A 297 20.96 2.32 -11.19
CA SER A 297 22.36 2.66 -10.92
C SER A 297 23.29 1.47 -11.11
N GLN A 298 22.90 0.27 -10.66
CA GLN A 298 23.67 -0.95 -10.89
C GLN A 298 23.73 -1.30 -12.39
N LEU A 299 22.62 -1.18 -13.10
CA LEU A 299 22.56 -1.40 -14.55
C LEU A 299 23.45 -0.40 -15.32
N ASN A 300 23.44 0.88 -14.92
CA ASN A 300 24.30 1.90 -15.49
C ASN A 300 25.79 1.59 -15.25
N THR A 301 26.14 1.15 -14.04
CA THR A 301 27.51 0.78 -13.68
C THR A 301 27.99 -0.41 -14.53
N LEU A 302 27.13 -1.40 -14.76
CA LEU A 302 27.43 -2.53 -15.65
C LEU A 302 27.65 -2.08 -17.10
N ALA A 303 26.75 -1.26 -17.64
CA ALA A 303 26.86 -0.73 -19.01
C ALA A 303 28.14 0.09 -19.20
N GLU A 304 28.45 0.97 -18.25
CA GLU A 304 29.68 1.77 -18.24
C GLU A 304 30.92 0.88 -18.20
N SER A 305 30.94 -0.14 -17.34
CA SER A 305 32.07 -1.05 -17.19
C SER A 305 32.33 -1.86 -18.47
N VAL A 306 31.27 -2.42 -19.08
CA VAL A 306 31.36 -3.14 -20.36
C VAL A 306 31.91 -2.21 -21.45
N ALA A 307 31.33 -1.02 -21.58
CA ALA A 307 31.73 -0.07 -22.62
C ALA A 307 33.18 0.37 -22.48
N ASN A 308 33.60 0.74 -21.26
CA ASN A 308 34.96 1.20 -20.99
C ASN A 308 35.99 0.09 -21.19
N ALA A 309 35.71 -1.14 -20.74
CA ALA A 309 36.62 -2.27 -20.95
C ALA A 309 36.82 -2.57 -22.44
N VAL A 310 35.73 -2.60 -23.21
CA VAL A 310 35.77 -2.85 -24.67
C VAL A 310 36.47 -1.71 -25.40
N ASN A 311 36.14 -0.45 -25.10
CA ASN A 311 36.77 0.72 -25.74
C ASN A 311 38.27 0.80 -25.45
N SER A 312 38.65 0.58 -24.20
CA SER A 312 40.06 0.57 -23.78
C SER A 312 40.88 -0.46 -24.55
N GLN A 313 40.32 -1.65 -24.78
CA GLN A 313 41.02 -2.68 -25.55
C GLN A 313 40.94 -2.45 -27.07
N GLN A 314 39.82 -1.94 -27.58
CA GLN A 314 39.67 -1.67 -29.02
C GLN A 314 40.62 -0.59 -29.52
N THR A 315 40.84 0.46 -28.73
CA THR A 315 41.77 1.55 -29.07
C THR A 315 43.24 1.14 -29.01
N GLN A 316 43.56 -0.02 -28.42
CA GLN A 316 44.90 -0.59 -28.43
C GLN A 316 45.19 -1.42 -29.68
N GLY A 317 44.16 -2.01 -30.30
CA GLY A 317 44.30 -2.82 -31.51
C GLY A 317 44.40 -2.00 -32.81
N TYR A 318 44.67 -2.71 -33.91
CA TYR A 318 44.78 -2.18 -35.26
C TYR A 318 43.63 -2.61 -36.17
N GLN A 319 43.19 -1.67 -37.02
CA GLN A 319 42.14 -1.87 -38.02
C GLN A 319 42.58 -2.86 -39.12
N LEU A 320 41.62 -3.37 -39.89
CA LEU A 320 41.91 -4.33 -40.96
C LEU A 320 42.85 -3.71 -42.02
N ASN A 321 43.95 -4.41 -42.33
CA ASN A 321 44.93 -3.99 -43.35
C ASN A 321 45.47 -2.55 -43.16
N SER A 322 45.53 -2.06 -41.92
CA SER A 322 45.92 -0.68 -41.62
C SER A 322 46.90 -0.61 -40.46
N SER A 323 47.65 0.50 -40.43
CA SER A 323 48.47 0.91 -39.26
C SER A 323 47.69 1.84 -38.33
N GLN A 324 46.43 2.14 -38.65
CA GLN A 324 45.55 2.93 -37.80
C GLN A 324 44.99 2.07 -36.66
N LYS A 325 44.95 2.66 -35.47
CA LYS A 325 44.33 2.06 -34.30
C LYS A 325 42.80 2.09 -34.39
N GLY A 326 42.14 1.22 -33.63
CA GLY A 326 40.69 1.28 -33.44
C GLY A 326 40.23 2.59 -32.79
N GLY A 327 38.99 2.98 -33.05
CA GLY A 327 38.29 4.00 -32.27
C GLY A 327 37.42 3.37 -31.19
N ASP A 328 36.71 4.19 -30.41
CA ASP A 328 35.75 3.70 -29.42
C ASP A 328 34.65 2.85 -30.08
N PHE A 329 34.36 1.69 -29.49
CA PHE A 329 33.28 0.80 -29.92
C PHE A 329 31.92 1.31 -29.47
N PHE A 330 31.81 1.63 -28.18
CA PHE A 330 30.63 2.18 -27.55
C PHE A 330 30.82 3.67 -27.27
N VAL A 331 29.80 4.47 -27.53
CA VAL A 331 29.78 5.92 -27.30
C VAL A 331 28.45 6.33 -26.70
N VAL A 332 28.37 7.58 -26.28
CA VAL A 332 27.12 8.26 -25.95
C VAL A 332 26.62 9.11 -27.12
N PRO A 333 25.30 9.16 -27.40
CA PRO A 333 24.73 10.01 -28.44
C PRO A 333 24.95 11.51 -28.18
N THR A 334 25.01 11.90 -26.92
CA THR A 334 25.23 13.28 -26.44
C THR A 334 26.27 13.26 -25.33
N SER A 335 27.05 14.34 -25.16
CA SER A 335 28.12 14.40 -24.15
C SER A 335 27.65 13.97 -22.77
N GLY A 336 28.39 13.08 -22.11
CA GLY A 336 28.04 12.56 -20.78
C GLY A 336 28.71 11.22 -20.50
N ALA A 337 28.34 10.59 -19.39
CA ALA A 337 28.77 9.24 -19.05
C ALA A 337 27.95 8.20 -19.81
N ILE A 338 28.57 7.06 -20.13
CA ILE A 338 27.87 5.91 -20.70
C ILE A 338 26.98 5.31 -19.60
N THR A 339 25.68 5.23 -19.86
CA THR A 339 24.69 4.62 -18.97
C THR A 339 23.93 3.53 -19.72
N ALA A 340 23.10 2.76 -19.02
CA ALA A 340 22.27 1.75 -19.67
C ALA A 340 21.30 2.37 -20.68
N SER A 341 20.83 3.60 -20.46
CA SER A 341 19.97 4.32 -21.40
C SER A 341 20.70 4.97 -22.58
N THR A 342 22.01 5.24 -22.47
CA THR A 342 22.76 6.01 -23.48
C THR A 342 23.79 5.21 -24.24
N ILE A 343 24.13 4.00 -23.80
CA ILE A 343 25.10 3.16 -24.49
C ILE A 343 24.65 2.92 -25.94
N GLN A 344 25.55 3.21 -26.89
CA GLN A 344 25.30 3.02 -28.32
C GLN A 344 26.60 2.58 -29.01
N VAL A 345 26.53 1.72 -30.03
CA VAL A 345 27.68 1.48 -30.91
C VAL A 345 28.01 2.74 -31.70
N ASN A 346 29.29 3.09 -31.77
CA ASN A 346 29.79 4.28 -32.46
C ASN A 346 29.32 4.32 -33.93
N PRO A 347 28.50 5.30 -34.33
CA PRO A 347 27.99 5.39 -35.71
C PRO A 347 29.09 5.61 -36.76
N GLN A 348 30.26 6.13 -36.35
CA GLN A 348 31.41 6.35 -37.23
C GLN A 348 32.29 5.11 -37.39
N LEU A 349 32.03 4.05 -36.61
CA LEU A 349 32.80 2.82 -36.66
C LEU A 349 32.39 1.98 -37.88
N THR A 350 33.33 1.81 -38.80
CA THR A 350 33.13 0.98 -39.99
C THR A 350 33.50 -0.48 -39.71
N ILE A 351 33.03 -1.41 -40.55
CA ILE A 351 33.35 -2.85 -40.46
C ILE A 351 34.88 -3.07 -40.46
N GLN A 352 35.62 -2.30 -41.26
CA GLN A 352 37.09 -2.37 -41.34
C GLN A 352 37.77 -1.72 -40.12
N GLY A 353 37.08 -0.78 -39.47
CA GLY A 353 37.52 -0.07 -38.26
C GLY A 353 37.50 -0.90 -36.97
N ILE A 354 36.91 -2.11 -36.99
CA ILE A 354 36.98 -3.05 -35.87
C ILE A 354 38.42 -3.51 -35.67
N ALA A 355 39.01 -3.22 -34.51
CA ALA A 355 40.42 -3.51 -34.28
C ALA A 355 40.64 -4.94 -33.77
N ALA A 356 40.99 -5.87 -34.65
CA ALA A 356 41.18 -7.29 -34.32
C ALA A 356 42.65 -7.69 -34.07
N ALA A 357 43.59 -6.96 -34.67
CA ALA A 357 45.03 -7.25 -34.61
C ALA A 357 45.72 -6.49 -33.48
N SER A 358 46.75 -7.06 -32.85
CA SER A 358 47.61 -6.34 -31.91
C SER A 358 48.82 -5.71 -32.60
N ASN A 359 49.14 -6.15 -33.83
CA ASN A 359 50.24 -5.61 -34.62
C ASN A 359 49.74 -4.83 -35.85
N PRO A 360 50.44 -3.76 -36.26
CA PRO A 360 50.08 -3.00 -37.47
C PRO A 360 50.21 -3.86 -38.73
N ASN A 361 49.35 -3.61 -39.72
CA ASN A 361 49.37 -4.27 -41.04
C ASN A 361 49.37 -5.82 -40.99
N SER A 362 48.82 -6.40 -39.93
CA SER A 362 48.78 -7.86 -39.72
C SER A 362 47.33 -8.37 -39.85
N PRO A 363 46.79 -8.54 -41.07
CA PRO A 363 45.36 -8.83 -41.26
C PRO A 363 44.90 -10.18 -40.73
N ASN A 364 45.80 -11.15 -40.58
CA ASN A 364 45.51 -12.47 -40.02
C ASN A 364 45.70 -12.53 -38.49
N ASP A 365 46.06 -11.43 -37.85
CA ASP A 365 46.22 -11.35 -36.39
C ASP A 365 44.86 -11.07 -35.73
N GLY A 366 44.41 -12.02 -34.91
CA GLY A 366 43.16 -11.93 -34.13
C GLY A 366 43.39 -11.75 -32.64
N SER A 367 44.63 -11.49 -32.20
CA SER A 367 44.99 -11.47 -30.78
C SER A 367 44.25 -10.39 -29.99
N ASN A 368 44.01 -9.20 -30.55
CA ASN A 368 43.25 -8.15 -29.86
C ASN A 368 41.78 -8.55 -29.70
N ALA A 369 41.18 -9.14 -30.74
CA ALA A 369 39.83 -9.67 -30.66
C ALA A 369 39.70 -10.79 -29.61
N GLN A 370 40.74 -11.62 -29.44
CA GLN A 370 40.76 -12.63 -28.38
C GLN A 370 40.80 -12.02 -26.98
N ILE A 371 41.58 -10.94 -26.79
CA ILE A 371 41.62 -10.22 -25.51
C ILE A 371 40.23 -9.66 -25.19
N ILE A 372 39.57 -9.02 -26.17
CA ILE A 372 38.21 -8.50 -25.99
C ILE A 372 37.23 -9.64 -25.65
N ALA A 373 37.30 -10.76 -26.36
CA ALA A 373 36.46 -11.92 -26.08
C ALA A 373 36.65 -12.47 -24.65
N ASN A 374 37.88 -12.42 -24.13
CA ASN A 374 38.20 -12.91 -22.79
C ASN A 374 37.76 -11.97 -21.65
N LEU A 375 37.41 -10.71 -21.94
CA LEU A 375 36.94 -9.74 -20.93
C LEU A 375 35.71 -10.24 -20.16
N VAL A 376 34.91 -11.16 -20.74
CA VAL A 376 33.77 -11.78 -20.05
C VAL A 376 34.18 -12.63 -18.84
N TYR A 377 35.41 -13.15 -18.84
CA TYR A 377 35.99 -13.95 -17.75
C TYR A 377 36.80 -13.10 -16.77
N ASP A 378 37.20 -11.90 -17.16
CA ASP A 378 38.00 -11.01 -16.34
C ASP A 378 37.13 -10.27 -15.31
N THR A 379 37.68 -10.12 -14.11
CA THR A 379 37.03 -9.34 -13.05
C THR A 379 37.29 -7.85 -13.26
N GLN A 380 36.28 -7.04 -13.00
CA GLN A 380 36.37 -5.58 -13.14
C GLN A 380 36.39 -4.92 -11.77
N SER A 381 37.40 -4.08 -11.52
CA SER A 381 37.52 -3.35 -10.24
C SER A 381 36.35 -2.40 -10.00
N THR A 382 35.81 -1.79 -11.07
CA THR A 382 34.61 -0.94 -11.05
C THR A 382 33.35 -1.69 -10.62
N LEU A 383 33.34 -3.02 -10.77
CA LEU A 383 32.24 -3.91 -10.38
C LEU A 383 32.51 -4.62 -9.05
N GLY A 384 33.51 -4.19 -8.27
CA GLY A 384 33.86 -4.84 -7.00
C GLY A 384 34.57 -6.18 -7.18
N ASN A 385 35.34 -6.34 -8.27
CA ASN A 385 36.05 -7.57 -8.65
C ASN A 385 35.14 -8.75 -9.04
N TYR A 386 33.93 -8.45 -9.51
CA TYR A 386 33.07 -9.43 -10.20
C TYR A 386 33.31 -9.38 -11.71
N THR A 387 33.05 -10.50 -12.40
CA THR A 387 32.89 -10.50 -13.85
C THR A 387 31.56 -9.83 -14.24
N PHE A 388 31.40 -9.45 -15.51
CA PHE A 388 30.13 -8.86 -16.00
C PHE A 388 28.92 -9.77 -15.71
N SER A 389 29.08 -11.07 -15.97
CA SER A 389 28.02 -12.06 -15.73
C SER A 389 27.72 -12.21 -14.24
N GLN A 390 28.74 -12.33 -13.38
CA GLN A 390 28.55 -12.43 -11.93
C GLN A 390 27.84 -11.21 -11.35
N TYR A 391 28.26 -10.00 -11.75
CA TYR A 391 27.64 -8.75 -11.31
C TYR A 391 26.17 -8.70 -11.70
N TYR A 392 25.84 -9.03 -12.95
CA TYR A 392 24.46 -9.05 -13.42
C TYR A 392 23.61 -10.13 -12.74
N THR A 393 24.13 -11.35 -12.55
CA THR A 393 23.43 -12.41 -11.81
C THR A 393 23.15 -12.00 -10.36
N ASN A 394 24.07 -11.28 -9.71
CA ASN A 394 23.85 -10.74 -8.37
C ASN A 394 22.73 -9.68 -8.36
N LEU A 395 22.68 -8.79 -9.35
CA LEU A 395 21.60 -7.81 -9.51
C LEU A 395 20.24 -8.51 -9.69
N VAL A 396 20.14 -9.49 -10.60
CA VAL A 396 18.91 -10.28 -10.80
C VAL A 396 18.53 -11.02 -9.52
N GLY A 397 19.50 -11.61 -8.83
CA GLY A 397 19.29 -12.29 -7.55
C GLY A 397 18.78 -11.33 -6.46
N GLN A 398 19.30 -10.10 -6.42
CA GLN A 398 18.81 -9.06 -5.50
C GLN A 398 17.34 -8.72 -5.78
N VAL A 399 17.00 -8.42 -7.02
CA VAL A 399 15.61 -8.12 -7.43
C VAL A 399 14.67 -9.28 -7.10
N GLY A 400 15.12 -10.52 -7.32
CA GLY A 400 14.41 -11.75 -6.94
C GLY A 400 14.16 -11.85 -5.43
N ASN A 401 15.21 -11.67 -4.63
CA ASN A 401 15.15 -11.73 -3.17
C ASN A 401 14.27 -10.62 -2.57
N ASP A 402 14.37 -9.39 -3.09
CA ASP A 402 13.59 -8.25 -2.62
C ASP A 402 12.09 -8.47 -2.88
N GLY A 403 11.72 -8.99 -4.06
CA GLY A 403 10.33 -9.34 -4.35
C GLY A 403 9.82 -10.52 -3.51
N GLN A 404 10.62 -11.58 -3.33
CA GLN A 404 10.24 -12.71 -2.47
C GLN A 404 10.06 -12.26 -1.00
N HIS A 405 10.92 -11.37 -0.51
CA HIS A 405 10.79 -10.78 0.81
C HIS A 405 9.50 -9.97 0.93
N ALA A 406 9.20 -9.09 -0.04
CA ALA A 406 7.96 -8.31 -0.06
C ALA A 406 6.71 -9.22 -0.09
N GLN A 407 6.73 -10.29 -0.89
CA GLN A 407 5.63 -11.26 -0.96
C GLN A 407 5.40 -11.99 0.37
N ASN A 408 6.47 -12.43 1.03
CA ASN A 408 6.39 -13.11 2.32
C ASN A 408 5.82 -12.16 3.40
N GLN A 409 6.28 -10.92 3.41
CA GLN A 409 5.80 -9.92 4.37
C GLN A 409 4.36 -9.49 4.10
N TYR A 410 3.94 -9.40 2.83
CA TYR A 410 2.54 -9.18 2.47
C TYR A 410 1.65 -10.32 2.99
N ASN A 411 2.04 -11.58 2.76
CA ASN A 411 1.28 -12.74 3.21
C ASN A 411 1.16 -12.77 4.74
N SER A 412 2.27 -12.57 5.45
CA SER A 412 2.31 -12.47 6.91
C SER A 412 1.38 -11.35 7.41
N ALA A 413 1.53 -10.14 6.85
CA ALA A 413 0.74 -9.00 7.25
C ALA A 413 -0.76 -9.18 6.98
N ASN A 414 -1.13 -9.83 5.88
CA ASN A 414 -2.51 -10.16 5.54
C ASN A 414 -3.10 -11.21 6.50
N SER A 415 -2.36 -12.25 6.85
CA SER A 415 -2.80 -13.25 7.84
C SER A 415 -3.04 -12.62 9.21
N THR A 416 -2.12 -11.76 9.68
CA THR A 416 -2.31 -11.02 10.95
C THR A 416 -3.52 -10.09 10.88
N LEU A 417 -3.72 -9.40 9.75
CA LEU A 417 -4.89 -8.54 9.56
C LEU A 417 -6.19 -9.34 9.65
N GLN A 418 -6.27 -10.51 9.01
CA GLN A 418 -7.44 -11.38 9.06
C GLN A 418 -7.73 -11.84 10.49
N ALA A 419 -6.71 -12.27 11.24
CA ALA A 419 -6.86 -12.65 12.64
C ALA A 419 -7.39 -11.49 13.50
N LEU A 420 -6.83 -10.29 13.35
CA LEU A 420 -7.29 -9.09 14.08
C LEU A 420 -8.70 -8.66 13.68
N ARG A 421 -9.06 -8.76 12.39
CA ARG A 421 -10.42 -8.46 11.92
C ARG A 421 -11.43 -9.44 12.49
N ASN A 422 -11.10 -10.73 12.55
CA ASN A 422 -11.94 -11.75 13.15
C ASN A 422 -12.12 -11.50 14.65
N ALA A 423 -11.03 -11.22 15.39
CA ALA A 423 -11.11 -10.86 16.81
C ALA A 423 -11.98 -9.62 17.05
N ARG A 424 -11.83 -8.58 16.22
CA ARG A 424 -12.68 -7.38 16.28
C ARG A 424 -14.14 -7.69 15.98
N GLN A 425 -14.41 -8.52 14.96
CA GLN A 425 -15.77 -8.92 14.60
C GLN A 425 -16.41 -9.75 15.72
N SER A 426 -15.69 -10.65 16.38
CA SER A 426 -16.21 -11.40 17.52
C SER A 426 -16.51 -10.49 18.72
N ALA A 427 -15.72 -9.44 18.93
CA ALA A 427 -15.91 -8.51 20.04
C ALA A 427 -17.03 -7.48 19.81
N THR A 428 -17.15 -6.94 18.59
CA THR A 428 -18.04 -5.80 18.29
C THR A 428 -19.11 -6.08 17.25
N GLY A 429 -19.05 -7.22 16.56
CA GLY A 429 -19.98 -7.60 15.52
C GLY A 429 -21.29 -8.16 16.06
N VAL A 430 -22.24 -8.37 15.15
CA VAL A 430 -23.53 -8.99 15.44
C VAL A 430 -23.42 -10.50 15.30
N ASP A 431 -23.74 -11.23 16.37
CA ASP A 431 -23.98 -12.67 16.32
C ASP A 431 -25.49 -12.89 16.18
N LEU A 432 -25.93 -13.51 15.09
CA LEU A 432 -27.35 -13.73 14.80
C LEU A 432 -28.01 -14.68 15.81
N ASN A 433 -27.29 -15.65 16.36
CA ASN A 433 -27.83 -16.57 17.36
C ASN A 433 -28.01 -15.84 18.68
N GLN A 434 -27.00 -15.06 19.09
CA GLN A 434 -27.09 -14.24 20.31
C GLN A 434 -28.23 -13.21 20.18
N SER A 435 -28.32 -12.53 19.04
CA SER A 435 -29.37 -11.53 18.78
C SER A 435 -30.75 -12.17 18.75
N SER A 436 -30.90 -13.37 18.18
CA SER A 436 -32.16 -14.11 18.21
C SER A 436 -32.57 -14.53 19.63
N ALA A 437 -31.60 -14.95 20.46
CA ALA A 437 -31.86 -15.27 21.86
C ALA A 437 -32.30 -14.03 22.67
N HIS A 438 -31.62 -12.89 22.48
CA HIS A 438 -32.03 -11.60 23.06
C HIS A 438 -33.43 -11.20 22.60
N LEU A 439 -33.73 -11.32 21.30
CA LEU A 439 -35.05 -10.98 20.77
C LEU A 439 -36.16 -11.82 21.40
N ILE A 440 -35.93 -13.13 21.60
CA ILE A 440 -36.88 -14.01 22.29
C ILE A 440 -37.07 -13.57 23.75
N GLN A 441 -35.99 -13.22 24.45
CA GLN A 441 -36.05 -12.73 25.82
C GLN A 441 -36.85 -11.42 25.92
N GLU A 442 -36.55 -10.45 25.06
CA GLU A 442 -37.24 -9.14 24.96
C GLU A 442 -38.73 -9.33 24.64
N GLN A 443 -39.07 -10.24 23.72
CA GLN A 443 -40.45 -10.61 23.41
C GLN A 443 -41.19 -11.22 24.62
N GLN A 444 -40.54 -12.09 25.39
CA GLN A 444 -41.12 -12.67 26.61
C GLN A 444 -41.34 -11.61 27.69
N SER A 445 -40.37 -10.72 27.90
CA SER A 445 -40.50 -9.57 28.81
C SER A 445 -41.66 -8.66 28.41
N TYR A 446 -41.77 -8.33 27.12
CA TYR A 446 -42.86 -7.52 26.57
C TYR A 446 -44.23 -8.18 26.79
N GLN A 447 -44.35 -9.49 26.52
CA GLN A 447 -45.59 -10.24 26.74
C GLN A 447 -45.98 -10.29 28.23
N ALA A 448 -45.01 -10.47 29.13
CA ALA A 448 -45.24 -10.46 30.57
C ALA A 448 -45.74 -9.08 31.05
N ALA A 449 -45.14 -7.99 30.55
CA ALA A 449 -45.60 -6.63 30.85
C ALA A 449 -47.02 -6.38 30.31
N ALA A 450 -47.35 -6.86 29.11
CA ALA A 450 -48.69 -6.75 28.54
C ALA A 450 -49.75 -7.52 29.34
N GLN A 451 -49.41 -8.71 29.86
CA GLN A 451 -50.29 -9.48 30.74
C GLN A 451 -50.60 -8.72 32.03
N LEU A 452 -49.62 -8.02 32.62
CA LEU A 452 -49.85 -7.19 33.81
C LEU A 452 -50.89 -6.08 33.54
N VAL A 453 -50.84 -5.44 32.38
CA VAL A 453 -51.84 -4.44 31.97
C VAL A 453 -53.24 -5.06 31.85
N SER A 454 -53.33 -6.25 31.25
CA SER A 454 -54.62 -6.95 31.07
C SER A 454 -55.23 -7.41 32.40
N VAL A 455 -54.42 -7.91 33.33
CA VAL A 455 -54.87 -8.29 34.68
C VAL A 455 -55.37 -7.06 35.43
N GLU A 456 -54.67 -5.94 35.34
CA GLU A 456 -55.12 -4.71 36.00
C GLU A 456 -56.43 -4.15 35.40
N GLN A 457 -56.56 -4.14 34.07
CA GLN A 457 -57.82 -3.75 33.42
C GLN A 457 -58.99 -4.63 33.89
N THR A 458 -58.76 -5.92 34.07
CA THR A 458 -59.75 -6.85 34.62
C THR A 458 -60.13 -6.47 36.06
N ILE A 459 -59.14 -6.25 36.93
CA ILE A 459 -59.37 -5.84 38.33
C ILE A 459 -60.12 -4.50 38.39
N MET A 460 -59.75 -3.53 37.57
CA MET A 460 -60.38 -2.21 37.53
C MET A 460 -61.83 -2.31 37.07
N THR A 461 -62.10 -3.10 36.03
CA THR A 461 -63.47 -3.35 35.53
C THR A 461 -64.32 -4.07 36.57
N SER A 462 -63.79 -5.09 37.24
CA SER A 462 -64.49 -5.80 38.32
C SER A 462 -64.78 -4.87 39.52
N LEU A 463 -63.87 -3.99 39.88
CA LEU A 463 -64.10 -3.00 40.94
C LEU A 463 -65.17 -1.98 40.54
N LEU A 464 -65.15 -1.49 39.30
CA LEU A 464 -66.17 -0.56 38.80
C LEU A 464 -67.56 -1.21 38.76
N GLN A 465 -67.65 -2.49 38.38
CA GLN A 465 -68.90 -3.26 38.42
C GLN A 465 -69.37 -3.62 39.84
N ALA A 466 -68.49 -3.62 40.84
CA ALA A 466 -68.84 -3.90 42.22
C ALA A 466 -69.25 -2.66 43.03
N VAL A 467 -68.92 -1.46 42.52
CA VAL A 467 -69.16 -0.16 43.18
C VAL A 467 -70.28 0.64 42.48
N GLY A 468 -70.60 0.34 41.21
CA GLY A 468 -71.84 0.74 40.54
C GLY A 468 -72.92 -0.31 40.71
#